data_AF-A0A1G7M8A2-F1
#
_entry.id   AF-A0A1G7M8A2-F1
#
_cell.length_a   1.000
_cell.length_b   1.000
_cell.length_c   1.000
_cell.angle_alpha   90.00
_cell.angle_beta   90.00
_cell.angle_gamma   90.00
#
_symmetry.space_group_name_H-M   'P 1'
#
loop_
_entity.id
_entity.type
_entity.pdbx_description
1 polymer ?
#
loop_
_entity_poly.entity_id
_entity_poly.type
_entity_poly.pdbx_seq_one_letter_code
_entity_poly.pdbx_strand_id
1 'polypeptide(L)' 'MNTVIWKCEQYVAGKLHEKTIFENEEQARDFARKLYDVRPDTILRIEPMPIQHVWN' A
#
# COMPACT_ATOMS: atom_id res chain seq x y z
N MET A 1 15.43 14.39 0.86
CA MET A 1 15.08 13.00 0.49
C MET A 1 14.14 12.46 1.55
N ASN A 2 12.95 11.97 1.18
CA ASN A 2 12.05 11.32 2.13
C ASN A 2 12.66 10.00 2.58
N THR A 3 12.93 9.87 3.87
CA THR A 3 13.50 8.65 4.48
C THR A 3 12.44 7.59 4.71
N VAL A 4 11.17 8.01 4.74
CA VAL A 4 9.99 7.18 4.90
C VAL A 4 9.17 7.23 3.61
N ILE A 5 8.74 6.05 3.20
CA ILE A 5 7.81 5.81 2.09
C ILE A 5 6.64 5.01 2.63
N TRP A 6 5.58 4.89 1.85
CA TRP A 6 4.35 4.26 2.28
C TRP A 6 4.03 3.07 1.39
N LYS A 7 3.76 1.93 2.00
CA LYS A 7 3.42 0.69 1.31
C LYS A 7 1.93 0.42 1.49
N CYS A 8 1.24 0.13 0.39
CA CYS A 8 -0.10 -0.46 0.40
C CYS A 8 0.00 -1.91 -0.06
N GLU A 9 -0.41 -2.84 0.80
CA GLU A 9 -0.54 -4.26 0.50
C GLU A 9 -2.00 -4.61 0.28
N GLN A 10 -2.27 -5.31 -0.82
CA GLN A 10 -3.58 -5.83 -1.17
C GLN A 10 -3.62 -7.33 -0.89
N TYR A 11 -4.60 -7.76 -0.09
CA TYR A 11 -4.83 -9.16 0.22
C TYR A 11 -6.18 -9.61 -0.33
N VAL A 12 -6.17 -10.68 -1.12
CA VAL A 12 -7.37 -11.32 -1.67
C VAL A 12 -7.40 -12.76 -1.18
N ALA A 13 -8.52 -13.20 -0.61
CA ALA A 13 -8.64 -14.52 0.01
C ALA A 13 -7.50 -14.85 1.00
N GLY A 14 -7.06 -13.85 1.78
CA GLY A 14 -5.98 -13.97 2.77
C GLY A 14 -4.57 -14.07 2.20
N LYS A 15 -4.40 -13.95 0.87
CA LYS A 15 -3.09 -14.00 0.21
C LYS A 15 -2.69 -12.62 -0.29
N LEU A 16 -1.42 -12.28 -0.12
CA LEU A 16 -0.85 -11.07 -0.69
C LEU A 16 -0.95 -11.16 -2.22
N HIS A 17 -1.69 -10.24 -2.81
CA HIS A 17 -1.89 -10.14 -4.25
C HIS A 17 -0.95 -9.11 -4.87
N GLU A 18 -0.87 -7.92 -4.29
CA GLU A 18 -0.10 -6.81 -4.83
C GLU A 18 0.50 -5.93 -3.72
N LYS A 19 1.63 -5.30 -4.03
CA LYS A 19 2.31 -4.29 -3.22
C LYS A 19 2.52 -3.04 -4.08
N THR A 20 2.10 -1.90 -3.56
CA THR A 20 2.32 -0.60 -4.20
C THR A 20 3.02 0.33 -3.22
N ILE A 21 4.04 1.05 -3.70
CA ILE A 21 4.86 1.97 -2.91
C ILE A 21 4.53 3.41 -3.31
N PHE A 22 4.44 4.30 -2.32
CA PHE A 22 4.10 5.71 -2.45
C PHE A 22 5.12 6.57 -1.70
N GLU A 23 5.27 7.82 -2.14
CA GLU A 23 6.22 8.76 -1.51
C GLU A 23 5.71 9.31 -0.18
N ASN A 24 4.38 9.30 0.02
CA ASN A 24 3.72 9.81 1.21
C ASN A 24 2.42 9.05 1.53
N GLU A 25 1.89 9.27 2.74
CA GLU A 25 0.71 8.59 3.27
C GLU A 25 -0.56 8.89 2.48
N GLU A 26 -0.72 10.16 2.08
CA GLU A 26 -1.92 10.66 1.40
C GLU A 26 -2.13 9.93 0.07
N GLN A 27 -1.06 9.78 -0.72
CA GLN A 27 -1.09 9.02 -1.97
C GLN A 27 -1.51 7.55 -1.74
N ALA A 28 -0.98 6.90 -0.69
CA ALA A 28 -1.32 5.51 -0.38
C ALA A 28 -2.80 5.36 0.05
N ARG A 29 -3.30 6.32 0.85
CA ARG A 29 -4.71 6.34 1.30
C ARG A 29 -5.67 6.61 0.14
N ASP A 30 -5.33 7.53 -0.75
CA ASP A 30 -6.16 7.84 -1.92
C ASP A 30 -6.22 6.68 -2.91
N PHE A 31 -5.11 5.98 -3.11
CA PHE A 31 -5.10 4.73 -3.85
C PHE A 31 -6.02 3.68 -3.22
N ALA A 32 -5.89 3.46 -1.90
CA ALA A 32 -6.69 2.47 -1.20
C ALA A 32 -8.20 2.77 -1.24
N ARG A 33 -8.59 4.05 -1.11
CA ARG A 33 -10.00 4.47 -1.24
C ARG A 33 -10.56 4.11 -2.61
N LYS A 34 -9.85 4.50 -3.68
CA LYS A 34 -10.26 4.21 -5.07
C LYS A 34 -10.34 2.71 -5.34
N LEU A 35 -9.43 1.93 -4.77
CA LEU A 35 -9.39 0.49 -4.95
C LEU A 35 -10.52 -0.22 -4.21
N TYR A 36 -10.83 0.21 -2.98
CA TYR A 36 -11.92 -0.35 -2.20
C TYR A 36 -13.28 -0.21 -2.91
N ASP A 37 -13.51 0.91 -3.60
CA ASP A 37 -14.72 1.12 -4.40
C ASP A 37 -14.85 0.13 -5.58
N VAL A 38 -13.74 -0.43 -6.07
CA VAL A 38 -13.70 -1.36 -7.21
C VAL A 38 -13.66 -2.83 -6.76
N ARG A 39 -13.03 -3.13 -5.63
CA ARG A 39 -12.83 -4.49 -5.10
C ARG A 39 -13.05 -4.55 -3.58
N PRO A 40 -14.30 -4.59 -3.11
CA PRO A 40 -14.62 -4.55 -1.68
C PRO A 40 -14.21 -5.81 -0.92
N ASP A 41 -13.91 -6.92 -1.61
CA ASP A 41 -13.41 -8.17 -1.06
C ASP A 41 -11.90 -8.15 -0.77
N THR A 42 -11.22 -7.06 -1.14
CA THR A 42 -9.79 -6.88 -0.91
C THR A 42 -9.54 -6.25 0.45
N ILE A 43 -8.68 -6.88 1.25
CA ILE A 43 -8.16 -6.30 2.49
C ILE A 43 -6.94 -5.45 2.14
N LEU A 44 -6.93 -4.20 2.58
CA LEU A 44 -5.86 -3.25 2.32
C LEU A 44 -5.09 -2.95 3.61
N ARG A 45 -3.76 -3.01 3.54
CA ARG A 45 -2.87 -2.64 4.66
C ARG A 45 -1.91 -1.55 4.23
N ILE A 46 -2.00 -0.40 4.90
CA ILE A 46 -1.15 0.77 4.63
C ILE A 46 -0.19 0.97 5.80
N GLU A 47 1.11 0.94 5.54
CA GLU A 47 2.14 1.07 6.57
C GLU A 47 3.32 1.94 6.07
N PRO A 48 3.92 2.78 6.95
CA PRO A 48 5.17 3.44 6.64
C PRO A 48 6.31 2.42 6.66
N MET A 49 7.27 2.57 5.76
CA MET A 49 8.50 1.77 5.75
C MET A 49 9.71 2.65 5.41
N PRO A 50 10.92 2.30 5.90
CA PRO A 50 12.12 3.01 5.49
C PRO A 50 12.40 2.71 4.02
N ILE A 51 12.85 3.71 3.26
CA ILE A 51 13.14 3.59 1.82
C ILE A 51 14.15 2.48 1.48
N GLN A 52 15.02 2.14 2.43
CA GLN A 52 16.02 1.08 2.31
C GLN A 52 15.40 -0.33 2.16
N HIS A 53 14.13 -0.51 2.55
CA HIS A 53 13.43 -1.80 2.50
C HIS A 53 12.64 -2.05 1.21
N VAL A 54 12.67 -1.16 0.21
CA VAL A 54 11.93 -1.36 -1.06
C VAL A 54 12.51 -2.50 -1.90
N TRP A 55 13.84 -2.65 -1.85
CA TRP A 55 14.60 -3.47 -2.80
C TRP A 55 15.15 -4.77 -2.21
N ASN A 56 14.83 -5.05 -0.93
CA ASN A 56 15.20 -6.30 -0.24
C ASN A 56 14.11 -7.37 -0.34
#